data_AF-A0A2E4ZQL1-F1
#
_entry.id   AF-A0A2E4ZQL1-F1
#
_cell.length_a   1.000
_cell.length_b   1.000
_cell.length_c   1.000
_cell.angle_alpha   90.00
_cell.angle_beta   90.00
_cell.angle_gamma   90.00
#
_symmetry.space_group_name_H-M   'P 1'
#
loop_
_entity.id
_entity.type
_entity.pdbx_description
1 polymer ?
#
loop_
_entity_poly.entity_id
_entity_poly.type
_entity_poly.pdbx_seq_one_letter_code
_entity_poly.pdbx_strand_id
1 'polypeptide(L)'
;MLGFISQDRVLGPLAQEMDHVEQYLELERTRLSESIDFSWEIAPDVLPAVIPCPLFILQPLVENAIWHGLSGTGVDQPTLTIQIHWQEQDLVIAVCDNGIGIRPKSDPKSSHKSRGTAIVKERLALLRHRGQLEILDCPIGHPFAHGVTARMTLPLWSLEPTWHTNEKRMAS
;
A
#
# COMPACT_ATOMS: atom_id res chain seq x y z
N MET A 1 3.16 -35.48 8.95
CA MET A 1 2.07 -35.09 8.04
C MET A 1 1.96 -33.58 8.13
N LEU A 2 2.65 -32.88 7.21
CA LEU A 2 2.73 -31.41 7.22
C LEU A 2 1.33 -30.83 7.01
N GLY A 3 0.91 -29.97 7.94
CA GLY A 3 -0.35 -29.24 7.87
C GLY A 3 -0.35 -28.35 6.63
N PHE A 4 -1.29 -28.64 5.74
CA PHE A 4 -1.59 -27.83 4.57
C PHE A 4 -2.05 -26.44 5.03
N ILE A 5 -1.41 -25.44 4.44
CA ILE A 5 -1.67 -24.00 4.51
C ILE A 5 -3.18 -23.74 4.39
N SER A 6 -3.77 -23.06 5.38
CA SER A 6 -5.21 -22.77 5.40
C SER A 6 -5.61 -21.81 4.28
N GLN A 7 -6.70 -22.14 3.60
CA GLN A 7 -7.38 -21.33 2.59
C GLN A 7 -7.82 -19.94 3.13
N ASP A 8 -7.57 -18.91 2.30
CA ASP A 8 -8.43 -17.74 2.05
C ASP A 8 -8.80 -16.78 3.20
N ARG A 9 -7.83 -16.32 4.01
CA ARG A 9 -8.03 -15.06 4.73
C ARG A 9 -7.85 -13.89 3.75
N VAL A 10 -8.97 -13.27 3.37
CA VAL A 10 -9.02 -12.17 2.40
C VAL A 10 -8.83 -10.79 3.06
N LEU A 11 -9.25 -10.66 4.31
CA LEU A 11 -9.12 -9.45 5.12
C LEU A 11 -8.31 -9.76 6.39
N GLY A 12 -7.45 -8.83 6.79
CA GLY A 12 -6.73 -8.82 8.07
C GLY A 12 -6.70 -7.41 8.66
N PRO A 13 -6.12 -7.20 9.85
CA PRO A 13 -5.93 -5.86 10.36
C PRO A 13 -4.94 -5.08 9.48
N LEU A 14 -5.12 -3.78 9.34
CA LEU A 14 -4.18 -2.90 8.62
C LEU A 14 -2.75 -3.04 9.15
N ALA A 15 -2.58 -3.26 10.46
CA ALA A 15 -1.28 -3.55 11.08
C ALA A 15 -0.56 -4.73 10.40
N GLN A 16 -1.29 -5.75 9.94
CA GLN A 16 -0.68 -6.88 9.24
C GLN A 16 -0.11 -6.48 7.88
N GLU A 17 -0.76 -5.56 7.16
CA GLU A 17 -0.19 -5.02 5.92
C GLU A 17 1.05 -4.16 6.18
N MET A 18 1.07 -3.41 7.29
CA MET A 18 2.24 -2.65 7.72
C MET A 18 3.41 -3.59 8.04
N ASP A 19 3.16 -4.68 8.78
CA ASP A 19 4.16 -5.71 9.08
C ASP A 19 4.73 -6.34 7.80
N HIS A 20 3.87 -6.63 6.80
CA HIS A 20 4.31 -7.13 5.51
C HIS A 20 5.24 -6.14 4.78
N VAL A 21 4.94 -4.84 4.85
CA VAL A 21 5.79 -3.79 4.26
C VAL A 21 7.14 -3.73 4.98
N GLU A 22 7.16 -3.72 6.31
CA GLU A 22 8.40 -3.67 7.09
C GLU A 22 9.30 -4.89 6.81
N GLN A 23 8.73 -6.10 6.81
CA GLN A 23 9.46 -7.32 6.48
C GLN A 23 10.01 -7.28 5.04
N TYR A 24 9.22 -6.80 4.09
CA TYR A 24 9.67 -6.63 2.71
C TYR A 24 10.84 -5.67 2.63
N LEU A 25 10.75 -4.49 3.27
CA LEU A 25 11.83 -3.50 3.30
C LEU A 25 13.10 -4.07 3.95
N GLU A 26 12.98 -4.80 5.04
CA GLU A 26 14.11 -5.44 5.72
C GLU A 26 14.86 -6.42 4.81
N LEU A 27 14.13 -7.26 4.07
CA LEU A 27 14.71 -8.20 3.12
C LEU A 27 15.40 -7.48 1.95
N GLU A 28 14.77 -6.43 1.41
CA GLU A 28 15.27 -5.71 0.25
C GLU A 28 16.45 -4.79 0.55
N ARG A 29 16.65 -4.37 1.81
CA ARG A 29 17.84 -3.58 2.22
C ARG A 29 19.17 -4.20 1.77
N THR A 30 19.25 -5.53 1.67
CA THR A 30 20.47 -6.22 1.22
C THR A 30 20.68 -6.19 -0.30
N ARG A 31 19.62 -5.92 -1.06
CA ARG A 31 19.59 -5.95 -2.52
C ARG A 31 19.67 -4.56 -3.15
N LEU A 32 19.27 -3.54 -2.40
CA LEU A 32 19.33 -2.15 -2.84
C LEU A 32 20.76 -1.63 -2.83
N SER A 33 21.14 -0.94 -3.90
CA SER A 33 22.45 -0.28 -4.01
C SER A 33 22.55 0.98 -3.15
N GLU A 34 21.41 1.57 -2.80
CA GLU A 34 21.27 2.84 -2.08
C GLU A 34 20.32 2.63 -0.89
N SER A 35 20.60 3.26 0.24
CA SER A 35 19.68 3.27 1.37
C SER A 35 18.44 4.10 1.02
N ILE A 36 17.26 3.57 1.33
CA ILE A 36 15.98 4.27 1.18
C ILE A 36 15.51 4.71 2.56
N ASP A 37 15.28 6.01 2.72
CA ASP A 37 14.64 6.57 3.91
C ASP A 37 13.15 6.24 3.86
N PHE A 38 12.63 5.64 4.92
CA PHE A 38 11.25 5.17 4.98
C PHE A 38 10.54 5.74 6.21
N SER A 39 9.31 6.21 6.03
CA SER A 39 8.48 6.72 7.12
C SER A 39 7.01 6.39 6.97
N TRP A 40 6.36 6.15 8.12
CA TRP A 40 4.92 6.13 8.26
C TRP A 40 4.42 7.47 8.78
N GLU A 41 3.39 8.03 8.12
CA GLU A 41 2.66 9.20 8.57
C GLU A 41 1.19 8.80 8.81
N ILE A 42 0.87 8.48 10.06
CA ILE A 42 -0.44 7.93 10.43
C ILE A 42 -1.20 8.97 11.25
N ALA A 43 -2.41 9.31 10.81
CA ALA A 43 -3.27 10.23 11.56
C ALA A 43 -3.63 9.65 12.94
N PRO A 44 -3.74 10.47 14.00
CA PRO A 44 -3.93 9.98 15.38
C PRO A 44 -5.18 9.13 15.62
N ASP A 45 -6.20 9.27 14.77
CA ASP A 45 -7.48 8.57 14.82
C ASP A 45 -7.50 7.26 13.99
N VAL A 46 -6.38 6.93 13.33
CA VAL A 46 -6.20 5.65 12.65
C VAL A 46 -5.60 4.65 13.64
N LEU A 47 -6.32 3.56 13.89
CA LEU A 47 -5.89 2.46 14.77
C LEU A 47 -5.64 1.18 13.94
N PRO A 48 -4.41 0.96 13.41
CA PRO A 48 -4.15 -0.10 12.44
C PRO A 48 -4.48 -1.52 12.92
N ALA A 49 -4.40 -1.77 14.23
CA ALA A 49 -4.65 -3.08 14.83
C ALA A 49 -6.12 -3.54 14.71
N VAL A 50 -7.07 -2.61 14.56
CA VAL A 50 -8.52 -2.90 14.55
C VAL A 50 -9.19 -2.60 13.21
N ILE A 51 -8.52 -1.86 12.33
CA ILE A 51 -9.04 -1.50 11.01
C ILE A 51 -8.94 -2.72 10.07
N PRO A 52 -10.07 -3.26 9.55
CA PRO A 52 -10.04 -4.35 8.58
C PRO A 52 -9.54 -3.85 7.22
N CYS A 53 -8.61 -4.57 6.61
CA CYS A 53 -7.95 -4.22 5.37
C CYS A 53 -7.77 -5.46 4.47
N PRO A 54 -7.98 -5.36 3.14
CA PRO A 54 -7.56 -6.41 2.22
C PRO A 54 -6.06 -6.69 2.33
N LEU A 55 -5.68 -7.96 2.43
CA LEU A 55 -4.28 -8.34 2.51
C LEU A 55 -3.58 -8.26 1.15
N PHE A 56 -2.27 -8.00 1.20
CA PHE A 56 -1.33 -7.89 0.09
C PHE A 56 -1.62 -6.76 -0.90
N ILE A 57 -2.05 -5.60 -0.39
CA ILE A 57 -2.31 -4.39 -1.18
C ILE A 57 -1.23 -3.32 -1.03
N LEU A 58 -0.55 -3.23 0.13
CA LEU A 58 0.50 -2.22 0.32
C LEU A 58 1.83 -2.64 -0.28
N GLN A 59 2.26 -3.87 0.00
CA GLN A 59 3.55 -4.38 -0.47
C GLN A 59 3.77 -4.20 -1.98
N PRO A 60 2.80 -4.49 -2.87
CA PRO A 60 3.01 -4.28 -4.31
C PRO A 60 3.20 -2.81 -4.70
N LEU A 61 2.61 -1.87 -3.97
CA LEU A 61 2.78 -0.43 -4.21
C LEU A 61 4.15 0.05 -3.74
N VAL A 62 4.60 -0.43 -2.58
CA VAL A 62 5.95 -0.21 -2.05
C VAL A 62 7.01 -0.79 -2.99
N GLU A 63 6.80 -2.01 -3.49
CA GLU A 63 7.67 -2.64 -4.49
C GLU A 63 7.80 -1.76 -5.74
N ASN A 64 6.68 -1.25 -6.26
CA ASN A 64 6.70 -0.36 -7.43
C ASN A 64 7.48 0.92 -7.15
N ALA A 65 7.25 1.57 -6.01
CA ALA A 65 7.93 2.82 -5.64
C ALA A 65 9.45 2.61 -5.57
N ILE A 66 9.89 1.52 -4.93
CA ILE A 66 11.31 1.20 -4.80
C ILE A 66 11.94 0.86 -6.15
N TRP A 67 11.41 -0.12 -6.87
CA TRP A 67 12.09 -0.65 -8.06
C TRP A 67 11.91 0.19 -9.31
N HIS A 68 10.82 0.94 -9.42
CA HIS A 68 10.56 1.79 -10.58
C HIS A 68 10.84 3.26 -10.32
N GLY A 69 10.68 3.74 -9.08
CA GLY A 69 10.85 5.14 -8.72
C GLY A 69 12.23 5.50 -8.18
N LEU A 70 12.81 4.66 -7.31
CA LEU A 70 13.97 5.02 -6.48
C LEU A 70 15.26 4.30 -6.87
N SER A 71 15.25 2.97 -6.93
CA SER A 71 16.45 2.13 -7.06
C SER A 71 17.22 2.40 -8.35
N GLY A 72 18.51 2.77 -8.22
CA GLY A 72 19.42 2.93 -9.36
C GLY A 72 19.06 4.11 -10.27
N THR A 73 18.31 5.07 -9.74
CA THR A 73 17.89 6.27 -10.48
C THR A 73 18.78 7.48 -10.24
N GLY A 74 19.63 7.44 -9.20
CA GLY A 74 20.51 8.55 -8.82
C GLY A 74 19.78 9.72 -8.15
N VAL A 75 18.61 9.46 -7.55
CA VAL A 75 17.90 10.43 -6.71
C VAL A 75 18.71 10.69 -5.45
N ASP A 76 18.91 11.96 -5.13
CA ASP A 76 19.52 12.37 -3.86
C ASP A 76 18.54 12.06 -2.70
N GLN A 77 19.02 11.31 -1.70
CA GLN A 77 18.23 10.86 -0.53
C GLN A 77 16.90 10.18 -0.94
N PRO A 78 16.96 8.97 -1.52
CA PRO A 78 15.76 8.22 -1.90
C PRO A 78 14.84 8.04 -0.68
N THR A 79 13.61 8.55 -0.78
CA THR A 79 12.66 8.58 0.33
C THR A 79 11.31 8.01 -0.10
N LEU A 80 10.73 7.20 0.78
CA LEU A 80 9.41 6.61 0.66
C LEU A 80 8.58 6.93 1.92
N THR A 81 7.45 7.60 1.74
CA THR A 81 6.52 7.92 2.83
C THR A 81 5.19 7.24 2.58
N ILE A 82 4.65 6.55 3.58
CA ILE A 82 3.28 6.01 3.53
C ILE A 82 2.40 6.81 4.48
N GLN A 83 1.43 7.53 3.89
CA GLN A 83 0.48 8.37 4.61
C GLN A 83 -0.85 7.63 4.77
N ILE A 84 -1.41 7.62 5.99
CA ILE A 84 -2.68 6.98 6.30
C ILE A 84 -3.56 7.93 7.10
N HIS A 85 -4.74 8.25 6.58
CA HIS A 85 -5.69 9.14 7.24
C HIS A 85 -7.13 8.82 6.82
N TRP A 86 -8.09 9.28 7.61
CA TRP A 86 -9.50 9.26 7.24
C TRP A 86 -9.85 10.48 6.38
N GLN A 87 -10.60 10.25 5.32
CA GLN A 87 -11.28 11.29 4.55
C GLN A 87 -12.79 10.97 4.56
N GLU A 88 -13.54 11.76 5.34
CA GLU A 88 -14.94 11.47 5.65
C GLU A 88 -15.11 10.07 6.28
N GLN A 89 -15.63 9.10 5.52
CA GLN A 89 -15.83 7.71 5.98
C GLN A 89 -14.83 6.73 5.37
N ASP A 90 -14.01 7.20 4.42
CA ASP A 90 -13.09 6.35 3.67
C ASP A 90 -11.69 6.44 4.29
N LEU A 91 -11.01 5.29 4.38
CA LEU A 91 -9.60 5.25 4.75
C LEU A 91 -8.77 5.52 3.50
N VAL A 92 -7.96 6.56 3.53
CA VAL A 92 -7.02 6.90 2.45
C VAL A 92 -5.62 6.44 2.85
N ILE A 93 -5.00 5.66 1.96
CA ILE A 93 -3.60 5.25 2.09
C ILE A 93 -2.83 5.72 0.86
N ALA A 94 -1.78 6.50 1.04
CA ALA A 94 -0.95 7.01 -0.04
C ALA A 94 0.49 6.55 0.14
N VAL A 95 1.04 5.84 -0.85
CA VAL A 95 2.45 5.50 -0.94
C VAL A 95 3.12 6.53 -1.84
N CYS A 96 3.99 7.35 -1.27
CA CYS A 96 4.61 8.51 -1.92
C CYS A 96 6.13 8.32 -1.99
N ASP A 97 6.71 8.36 -3.18
CA ASP A 97 8.17 8.36 -3.38
C ASP A 97 8.66 9.70 -3.90
N ASN A 98 9.93 10.04 -3.65
CA ASN A 98 10.61 11.16 -4.31
C ASN A 98 11.37 10.71 -5.57
N GLY A 99 10.88 9.69 -6.26
CA GLY A 99 11.55 9.10 -7.41
C GLY A 99 11.47 9.93 -8.68
N ILE A 100 11.78 9.27 -9.78
CA ILE A 100 11.82 9.87 -11.14
C ILE A 100 10.45 10.21 -11.75
N GLY A 101 9.35 10.02 -11.02
CA GLY A 101 8.00 10.23 -11.52
C GLY A 101 7.51 9.13 -12.48
N ILE A 102 6.35 9.36 -13.10
CA ILE A 102 5.77 8.38 -14.04
C ILE A 102 6.46 8.52 -15.40
N ARG A 103 7.28 7.53 -15.78
CA ARG A 103 7.85 7.50 -17.14
C ARG A 103 6.72 7.43 -18.20
N PRO A 104 6.75 8.29 -19.23
CA PRO A 104 5.86 8.15 -20.38
C PRO A 104 6.06 6.76 -21.00
N LYS A 105 4.97 6.04 -21.26
CA LYS A 105 5.04 4.75 -21.96
C LYS A 105 5.63 4.98 -23.36
N SER A 106 6.90 4.63 -23.55
CA SER A 106 7.58 4.75 -24.84
C SER A 106 7.11 3.69 -25.86
N ASP A 107 6.34 2.68 -25.44
CA ASP A 107 5.84 1.64 -26.33
C ASP A 107 4.42 1.16 -25.93
N PRO A 108 3.37 1.40 -26.74
CA PRO A 108 2.01 0.93 -26.47
C PRO A 108 1.88 -0.60 -26.47
N LYS A 109 2.88 -1.35 -26.96
CA LYS A 109 2.92 -2.82 -26.90
C LYS A 109 3.55 -3.37 -25.62
N SER A 110 4.24 -2.53 -24.83
CA SER A 110 4.80 -2.89 -23.52
C SER A 110 3.76 -2.83 -22.39
N SER A 111 2.50 -3.21 -22.68
CA SER A 111 1.43 -3.26 -21.68
C SER A 111 1.60 -4.44 -20.71
N HIS A 112 2.77 -4.59 -20.11
CA HIS A 112 2.83 -5.16 -18.77
C HIS A 112 2.02 -4.22 -17.87
N LYS A 113 0.70 -4.45 -17.80
CA LYS A 113 -0.08 -4.08 -16.61
C LYS A 113 0.79 -4.54 -15.45
N SER A 114 1.28 -3.60 -14.63
CA SER A 114 2.13 -3.95 -13.49
C SER A 114 1.37 -5.02 -12.70
N ARG A 115 1.91 -6.25 -12.68
CA ARG A 115 1.25 -7.42 -12.07
C ARG A 115 0.86 -7.10 -10.63
N GLY A 116 1.71 -6.33 -9.93
CA GLY A 116 1.42 -5.78 -8.61
C GLY A 116 0.14 -4.94 -8.57
N THR A 117 0.01 -3.92 -9.44
CA THR A 117 -1.22 -3.10 -9.47
C THR A 117 -2.47 -3.88 -9.87
N ALA A 118 -2.34 -4.97 -10.65
CA ALA A 118 -3.46 -5.83 -11.00
C ALA A 118 -3.97 -6.61 -9.77
N ILE A 119 -3.05 -7.15 -8.95
CA ILE A 119 -3.38 -7.81 -7.68
C ILE A 119 -4.05 -6.82 -6.73
N VAL A 120 -3.53 -5.60 -6.62
CA VAL A 120 -4.16 -4.56 -5.78
C VAL A 120 -5.58 -4.30 -6.24
N LYS A 121 -5.82 -4.09 -7.55
CA LYS A 121 -7.16 -3.87 -8.10
C LYS A 121 -8.10 -5.04 -7.86
N GLU A 122 -7.62 -6.28 -8.01
CA GLU A 122 -8.40 -7.49 -7.70
C GLU A 122 -8.79 -7.53 -6.22
N ARG A 123 -7.87 -7.18 -5.32
CA ARG A 123 -8.14 -7.12 -3.88
C ARG A 123 -9.11 -6.00 -3.51
N LEU A 124 -8.97 -4.82 -4.11
CA LEU A 124 -9.89 -3.70 -3.89
C LEU A 124 -11.31 -4.01 -4.41
N ALA A 125 -11.44 -4.83 -5.46
CA ALA A 125 -12.74 -5.25 -5.98
C ALA A 125 -13.57 -6.03 -4.95
N LEU A 126 -12.91 -6.66 -3.96
CA LEU A 126 -13.58 -7.35 -2.85
C LEU A 126 -14.38 -6.41 -1.94
N LEU A 127 -14.06 -5.11 -1.93
CA LEU A 127 -14.75 -4.08 -1.14
C LEU A 127 -16.06 -3.64 -1.83
N ARG A 128 -16.95 -4.60 -2.12
CA ARG A 128 -18.24 -4.41 -2.84
C ARG A 128 -18.10 -3.45 -4.03
N HIS A 129 -16.98 -3.55 -4.76
CA HIS A 129 -16.60 -2.77 -5.94
C HIS A 129 -16.40 -1.25 -5.76
N ARG A 130 -16.08 -0.75 -4.57
CA ARG A 130 -15.88 0.70 -4.34
C ARG A 130 -14.47 1.13 -3.93
N GLY A 131 -13.55 0.20 -3.68
CA GLY A 131 -12.14 0.55 -3.48
C GLY A 131 -11.55 1.17 -4.74
N GLN A 132 -10.79 2.26 -4.61
CA GLN A 132 -10.16 2.96 -5.73
C GLN A 132 -8.64 2.92 -5.60
N LEU A 133 -7.94 2.82 -6.73
CA LEU A 133 -6.49 2.98 -6.82
C LEU A 133 -6.17 4.00 -7.91
N GLU A 134 -5.50 5.08 -7.52
CA GLU A 134 -5.00 6.13 -8.40
C GLU A 134 -3.47 6.13 -8.37
N ILE A 135 -2.84 6.31 -9.53
CA ILE A 135 -1.39 6.52 -9.64
C ILE A 135 -1.21 7.92 -10.21
N LEU A 136 -0.62 8.81 -9.42
CA LEU A 136 -0.54 10.24 -9.68
C LEU A 136 0.92 10.66 -9.77
N ASP A 137 1.26 11.44 -10.80
CA ASP A 137 2.59 12.01 -10.98
C ASP A 137 2.65 13.35 -10.23
N CYS A 138 3.36 13.36 -9.09
CA CYS A 138 3.54 14.52 -8.21
C CYS A 138 2.28 15.41 -8.03
N PRO A 139 1.16 14.89 -7.48
CA PRO A 139 -0.07 15.67 -7.30
C PRO A 139 0.09 16.82 -6.31
N ILE A 140 -0.86 17.77 -6.30
CA ILE A 140 -0.91 18.80 -5.26
C ILE A 140 -1.00 18.14 -3.88
N GLY A 141 -0.17 18.58 -2.94
CA GLY A 141 -0.05 18.00 -1.60
C GLY A 141 0.93 16.83 -1.51
N HIS A 142 1.67 16.52 -2.58
CA HIS A 142 2.78 15.57 -2.53
C HIS A 142 3.84 16.03 -1.49
N PRO A 143 4.41 15.12 -0.69
CA PRO A 143 5.41 15.49 0.33
C PRO A 143 6.75 15.93 -0.27
N PHE A 144 6.99 15.66 -1.56
CA PHE A 144 8.23 15.96 -2.27
C PHE A 144 8.00 16.81 -3.53
N ALA A 145 9.07 17.43 -4.05
CA ALA A 145 9.02 18.26 -5.26
C ALA A 145 8.80 17.48 -6.57
N HIS A 146 9.06 16.18 -6.57
CA HIS A 146 8.83 15.25 -7.67
C HIS A 146 8.56 13.84 -7.13
N GLY A 147 8.14 12.92 -8.00
CA GLY A 147 7.91 11.51 -7.68
C GLY A 147 6.45 11.08 -7.89
N VAL A 148 6.10 9.90 -7.38
CA VAL A 148 4.80 9.28 -7.63
C VAL A 148 4.02 9.10 -6.33
N THR A 149 2.70 9.30 -6.39
CA THR A 149 1.76 8.82 -5.37
C THR A 149 0.91 7.68 -5.90
N ALA A 150 0.98 6.52 -5.26
CA ALA A 150 -0.03 5.49 -5.38
C ALA A 150 -1.04 5.63 -4.24
N ARG A 151 -2.26 6.08 -4.56
CA ARG A 151 -3.32 6.38 -3.59
C ARG A 151 -4.42 5.33 -3.66
N MET A 152 -4.71 4.73 -2.51
CA MET A 152 -5.87 3.86 -2.32
C MET A 152 -6.92 4.56 -1.45
N THR A 153 -8.17 4.45 -1.86
CA THR A 153 -9.33 4.88 -1.07
C THR A 153 -10.15 3.65 -0.73
N LEU A 154 -10.27 3.34 0.56
CA LEU A 154 -10.91 2.14 1.07
C LEU A 154 -12.22 2.51 1.79
N PRO A 155 -13.39 2.19 1.21
CA PRO A 155 -14.68 2.45 1.83
C PRO A 155 -15.02 1.37 2.86
N LEU A 156 -14.29 1.36 3.97
CA LEU A 156 -14.35 0.28 4.97
C LEU A 156 -15.71 0.18 5.68
N TRP A 157 -16.48 1.28 5.73
CA TRP A 157 -17.87 1.30 6.17
C TRP A 157 -18.80 0.37 5.38
N SER A 158 -18.41 -0.04 4.17
CA SER A 158 -19.16 -0.98 3.33
C SER A 158 -18.96 -2.45 3.70
N LEU A 159 -17.98 -2.74 4.55
CA LEU A 159 -17.78 -4.06 5.14
C LEU A 159 -18.86 -4.26 6.22
N GLU A 160 -19.80 -5.18 5.97
CA GLU A 160 -20.89 -5.55 6.91
C GLU A 160 -20.41 -5.66 8.37
N PRO A 161 -21.31 -5.47 9.36
CA PRO A 161 -20.97 -5.43 10.79
C PRO A 161 -20.45 -6.75 11.38
N THR A 162 -20.05 -7.74 10.57
CA THR A 162 -19.42 -8.98 11.05
C THR A 162 -18.15 -8.73 11.86
N TRP A 163 -17.53 -7.55 11.74
CA TRP A 163 -16.39 -7.10 12.53
C TRP A 163 -16.72 -6.84 14.02
N HIS A 164 -17.95 -6.43 14.36
CA HIS A 164 -18.38 -6.26 15.77
C HIS A 164 -18.38 -7.59 16.55
N THR A 165 -18.35 -8.74 15.86
CA THR A 165 -18.36 -10.05 16.51
C THR A 165 -17.01 -10.41 17.14
N ASN A 166 -15.90 -9.82 16.68
CA ASN A 166 -14.57 -10.09 17.23
C ASN A 166 -14.19 -9.18 18.42
N GLU A 167 -14.87 -8.04 18.61
CA GLU A 167 -14.64 -7.15 19.77
C GLU A 167 -14.96 -7.85 21.11
N LYS A 168 -15.90 -8.81 21.12
CA LYS A 168 -16.27 -9.55 22.34
C LYS A 168 -15.32 -10.69 22.72
N ARG A 169 -14.35 -11.06 21.87
CA ARG A 169 -13.42 -12.17 22.15
C ARG A 169 -12.04 -11.76 22.63
N MET A 170 -11.68 -10.48 22.53
CA MET A 170 -10.40 -9.95 23.04
C MET A 170 -10.53 -9.19 24.38
N ALA A 171 -11.75 -9.05 24.89
CA ALA A 171 -12.05 -8.43 26.18
C ALA A 171 -12.50 -9.43 27.27
N SER A 172 -12.15 -10.72 27.14
CA SER A 172 -12.49 -11.75 28.12
C SER A 172 -11.33 -12.68 28.44
#